data_AF-A0A971FY87-F1
#
_entry.id   AF-A0A971FY87-F1
#
_cell.length_a   1.000
_cell.length_b   1.000
_cell.length_c   1.000
_cell.angle_alpha   90.00
_cell.angle_beta   90.00
_cell.angle_gamma   90.00
#
_symmetry.space_group_name_H-M   'P 1'
#
loop_
_entity.id
_entity.type
_entity.pdbx_description
1 polymer ?
#
loop_
_entity_poly.entity_id
_entity_poly.type
_entity_poly.pdbx_seq_one_letter_code
_entity_poly.pdbx_strand_id
1 'polypeptide(L)'
;MPGHGSAGWASGYGDVAPGPSGGVAPTAAGAFDGGSRRRRDRGPLLLGLAAVLVVAVLVGLLAVRVLRDDAPPVAFPTRWDSRVAPLADWVADARGLAFLHPVEVDFLSEEEYQARATGQGDEGGAEGDEVEENLADSLAVLRALGLVSGDVDLAAASDDLVSGGTLAYYDHGTKRVTVRGTELTPGVRVTLVHELTHVLQDQRFDLTRLSDPDFENAATLRALAEGDAERVADRYVAEVLTADERRRYDEETAEQAGQAEDDLAEVPPALLALFTAPYVLGETVVAYHEEVAGTGAIDELLATPPSEQELLDPAVRGTPAADVVDVEVEAPDGTELVDGPASFGPVALFLMLASVGSSADALAATDGWGGDDYVAFRRGDDVCVSLAVVGDDAASTDAIGERLSSWAETSPTEAEVDQGADGVRLTSCDPGADAEAGGAVTSDLLAVPATRTAVTTSLLASGAPADRATCGGRAVVSVLTVAEMTDPDLGASAGVRARTRDAIAGCA
;
A
#
# COMPACT_ATOMS: atom_id res chain seq x y z
N MET A 1 -5.16 -6.51 -71.09
CA MET A 1 -6.31 -6.79 -71.98
C MET A 1 -6.37 -8.28 -72.24
N PRO A 2 -7.54 -8.93 -72.13
CA PRO A 2 -8.66 -8.70 -71.20
C PRO A 2 -8.97 -10.03 -70.45
N GLY A 3 -9.82 -10.13 -69.44
CA GLY A 3 -10.89 -9.27 -68.93
C GLY A 3 -12.11 -10.13 -68.56
N HIS A 4 -13.00 -9.49 -67.80
CA HIS A 4 -14.36 -9.89 -67.41
C HIS A 4 -14.48 -10.79 -66.17
N GLY A 5 -15.28 -10.45 -65.15
CA GLY A 5 -16.24 -9.36 -64.94
C GLY A 5 -17.08 -9.74 -63.71
N SER A 6 -17.26 -8.83 -62.74
CA SER A 6 -18.49 -8.05 -62.50
C SER A 6 -19.69 -8.89 -62.00
N ALA A 7 -20.50 -8.51 -61.01
CA ALA A 7 -20.60 -7.33 -60.14
C ALA A 7 -21.74 -7.55 -59.14
N GLY A 8 -21.73 -6.83 -58.01
CA GLY A 8 -22.91 -6.09 -57.54
C GLY A 8 -22.95 -5.81 -56.04
N TRP A 9 -22.63 -4.57 -55.61
CA TRP A 9 -23.50 -3.38 -55.37
C TRP A 9 -24.12 -3.40 -53.95
N ALA A 10 -24.22 -2.34 -53.14
CA ALA A 10 -23.64 -1.00 -53.01
C ALA A 10 -24.36 -0.29 -51.81
N SER A 11 -23.78 0.84 -51.37
CA SER A 11 -24.38 2.01 -50.67
C SER A 11 -24.00 2.18 -49.19
N GLY A 12 -23.44 3.31 -48.73
CA GLY A 12 -23.15 4.58 -49.40
C GLY A 12 -22.47 5.62 -48.48
N TYR A 13 -21.60 6.42 -49.11
CA TYR A 13 -21.07 7.78 -48.88
C TYR A 13 -21.53 8.64 -47.66
N GLY A 14 -20.69 9.54 -47.12
CA GLY A 14 -19.41 10.02 -47.66
C GLY A 14 -18.67 11.09 -46.84
N ASP A 15 -17.50 11.46 -47.38
CA ASP A 15 -16.50 12.42 -46.90
C ASP A 15 -16.81 13.88 -47.28
N VAL A 16 -16.39 14.84 -46.42
CA VAL A 16 -15.82 16.14 -46.83
C VAL A 16 -14.78 16.64 -45.80
N ALA A 17 -13.71 17.26 -46.31
CA ALA A 17 -12.39 17.62 -45.75
C ALA A 17 -12.30 18.92 -44.85
N PRO A 18 -11.10 19.39 -44.41
CA PRO A 18 -10.88 20.14 -43.15
C PRO A 18 -10.62 21.68 -43.21
N GLY A 19 -10.71 22.32 -42.02
CA GLY A 19 -10.07 23.59 -41.58
C GLY A 19 -10.96 24.87 -41.55
N PRO A 20 -10.67 25.95 -40.77
CA PRO A 20 -9.57 26.20 -39.81
C PRO A 20 -10.00 26.75 -38.41
N SER A 21 -9.01 26.83 -37.52
CA SER A 21 -8.85 27.54 -36.22
C SER A 21 -9.90 28.55 -35.71
N GLY A 22 -10.21 28.46 -34.42
CA GLY A 22 -10.52 29.61 -33.55
C GLY A 22 -11.55 29.33 -32.45
N GLY A 23 -11.11 29.24 -31.19
CA GLY A 23 -12.01 29.34 -30.03
C GLY A 23 -11.56 28.60 -28.78
N VAL A 24 -10.69 29.24 -28.00
CA VAL A 24 -10.52 29.15 -26.52
C VAL A 24 -10.42 27.74 -25.91
N ALA A 25 -9.20 27.40 -25.49
CA ALA A 25 -8.90 26.26 -24.62
C ALA A 25 -9.78 26.29 -23.35
N PRO A 26 -10.39 25.17 -22.93
CA PRO A 26 -10.87 25.07 -21.56
C PRO A 26 -9.63 25.09 -20.66
N THR A 27 -9.57 26.07 -19.77
CA THR A 27 -8.56 26.15 -18.73
C THR A 27 -8.63 24.91 -17.84
N ALA A 28 -7.51 24.55 -17.22
CA ALA A 28 -7.32 23.42 -16.30
C ALA A 28 -8.14 23.52 -14.99
N ALA A 29 -9.31 24.16 -15.02
CA ALA A 29 -10.27 24.29 -13.93
C ALA A 29 -11.33 23.18 -13.93
N GLY A 30 -11.38 22.31 -14.95
CA GLY A 30 -12.40 21.28 -15.13
C GLY A 30 -12.26 20.02 -14.26
N ALA A 31 -11.09 19.78 -13.66
CA ALA A 31 -10.86 18.61 -12.79
C ALA A 31 -11.72 18.64 -11.50
N PHE A 32 -12.30 19.79 -11.16
CA PHE A 32 -13.19 19.97 -10.00
C PHE A 32 -14.54 20.60 -10.34
N ASP A 33 -14.88 20.73 -11.63
CA ASP A 33 -16.13 21.36 -12.07
C ASP A 33 -16.76 20.55 -13.23
N GLY A 34 -17.21 19.34 -12.90
CA GLY A 34 -17.97 18.45 -13.76
C GLY A 34 -19.37 18.22 -13.18
N GLY A 35 -20.40 18.55 -13.95
CA GLY A 35 -21.80 18.64 -13.52
C GLY A 35 -22.34 17.44 -12.73
N SER A 36 -23.08 17.78 -11.67
CA SER A 36 -23.98 16.99 -10.83
C SER A 36 -24.52 15.67 -11.42
N ARG A 37 -23.70 14.63 -11.38
CA ARG A 37 -24.16 13.32 -10.90
C ARG A 37 -23.67 13.22 -9.48
N ARG A 38 -24.58 13.24 -8.50
CA ARG A 38 -24.26 13.09 -7.07
C ARG A 38 -23.44 11.80 -6.86
N ARG A 39 -22.11 11.88 -6.89
CA ARG A 39 -21.25 11.02 -6.09
C ARG A 39 -21.35 11.58 -4.67
N ARG A 40 -21.98 10.80 -3.78
CA ARG A 40 -22.12 11.13 -2.36
C ARG A 40 -20.83 10.74 -1.65
N ASP A 41 -20.34 11.67 -0.86
CA ASP A 41 -19.62 11.60 0.41
C ASP A 41 -19.05 10.20 0.76
N ARG A 42 -17.73 10.05 0.67
CA ARG A 42 -16.99 8.82 1.04
C ARG A 42 -15.64 9.04 1.72
N GLY A 43 -15.23 10.28 1.98
CA GLY A 43 -13.83 10.47 2.38
C GLY A 43 -13.46 10.30 3.87
N PRO A 44 -14.36 10.02 4.86
CA PRO A 44 -13.87 9.40 6.10
C PRO A 44 -13.93 7.86 6.01
N LEU A 45 -14.60 7.30 4.99
CA LEU A 45 -14.71 5.86 4.78
C LEU A 45 -13.45 5.27 4.17
N LEU A 46 -12.67 6.01 3.37
CA LEU A 46 -11.43 5.49 2.78
C LEU A 46 -10.27 5.35 3.78
N LEU A 47 -10.19 6.20 4.81
CA LEU A 47 -9.20 6.06 5.89
C LEU A 47 -9.65 5.04 6.95
N GLY A 48 -10.96 4.88 7.16
CA GLY A 48 -11.52 3.80 7.96
C GLY A 48 -11.51 2.42 7.27
N LEU A 49 -11.56 2.37 5.92
CA LEU A 49 -11.48 1.12 5.14
C LEU A 49 -10.06 0.56 5.09
N ALA A 50 -9.05 1.42 4.92
CA ALA A 50 -7.68 0.97 4.75
C ALA A 50 -7.06 0.40 6.05
N ALA A 51 -7.79 0.46 7.18
CA ALA A 51 -7.41 -0.11 8.47
C ALA A 51 -7.85 -1.58 8.65
N VAL A 52 -8.56 -2.18 7.69
CA VAL A 52 -9.42 -3.33 8.01
C VAL A 52 -9.01 -4.66 7.37
N LEU A 53 -7.89 -4.78 6.66
CA LEU A 53 -7.48 -6.07 6.07
C LEU A 53 -5.99 -6.43 6.30
N VAL A 54 -5.77 -7.70 6.63
CA VAL A 54 -4.53 -8.52 6.62
C VAL A 54 -3.39 -8.21 7.61
N VAL A 55 -3.29 -8.99 8.70
CA VAL A 55 -1.98 -9.45 9.23
C VAL A 55 -1.83 -10.94 8.96
N ALA A 56 -0.68 -11.31 8.38
CA ALA A 56 0.02 -12.54 8.74
C ALA A 56 1.45 -12.57 8.16
N VAL A 57 2.21 -11.46 8.22
CA VAL A 57 3.58 -11.46 7.65
C VAL A 57 4.68 -11.08 8.65
N LEU A 58 4.44 -10.19 9.62
CA LEU A 58 5.54 -9.76 10.52
C LEU A 58 5.94 -10.82 11.56
N VAL A 59 5.00 -11.62 12.09
CA VAL A 59 5.34 -12.72 13.03
C VAL A 59 5.68 -14.03 12.29
N GLY A 60 5.27 -14.15 11.02
CA GLY A 60 5.45 -15.37 10.22
C GLY A 60 6.89 -15.65 9.74
N LEU A 61 7.72 -14.61 9.60
CA LEU A 61 9.08 -14.77 9.07
C LEU A 61 10.01 -15.58 10.00
N LEU A 62 9.77 -15.56 11.32
CA LEU A 62 10.56 -16.32 12.27
C LEU A 62 10.02 -17.76 12.47
N ALA A 63 8.69 -17.95 12.50
CA ALA A 63 8.07 -19.27 12.72
C ALA A 63 8.15 -20.20 11.48
N VAL A 64 8.17 -19.64 10.27
CA VAL A 64 8.15 -20.44 9.02
C VAL A 64 9.47 -21.18 8.75
N ARG A 65 10.58 -20.80 9.38
CA ARG A 65 11.87 -21.48 9.20
C ARG A 65 11.90 -22.92 9.74
N VAL A 66 10.97 -23.28 10.65
CA VAL A 66 10.99 -24.59 11.33
C VAL A 66 10.05 -25.63 10.68
N LEU A 67 9.13 -25.24 9.80
CA LEU A 67 8.05 -26.16 9.33
C LEU A 67 8.04 -26.47 7.82
N ARG A 68 8.95 -25.91 7.02
CA ARG A 68 8.78 -25.90 5.55
C ARG A 68 9.12 -27.19 4.80
N ASP A 69 9.80 -28.16 5.40
CA ASP A 69 10.26 -29.34 4.63
C ASP A 69 9.29 -30.55 4.68
N ASP A 70 8.25 -30.55 5.52
CA ASP A 70 7.38 -31.73 5.72
C ASP A 70 5.86 -31.44 5.66
N ALA A 71 5.42 -30.25 5.26
CA ALA A 71 3.99 -29.95 5.14
C ALA A 71 3.34 -30.85 4.06
N PRO A 72 2.29 -31.63 4.40
CA PRO A 72 1.62 -32.48 3.41
C PRO A 72 1.02 -31.61 2.29
N PRO A 73 0.99 -32.11 1.04
CA PRO A 73 0.44 -31.35 -0.08
C PRO A 73 -1.01 -30.97 0.22
N VAL A 74 -1.32 -29.67 0.13
CA VAL A 74 -2.66 -29.13 0.37
C VAL A 74 -3.63 -29.78 -0.62
N ALA A 75 -4.67 -30.44 -0.10
CA ALA A 75 -5.70 -31.05 -0.92
C ALA A 75 -6.77 -30.01 -1.26
N PHE A 76 -7.03 -29.78 -2.56
CA PHE A 76 -8.03 -28.82 -3.00
C PHE A 76 -9.40 -29.47 -3.20
N PRO A 77 -10.51 -28.80 -2.80
CA PRO A 77 -11.84 -29.29 -3.06
C PRO A 77 -12.16 -29.28 -4.56
N THR A 78 -13.00 -30.22 -5.01
CA THR A 78 -13.39 -30.31 -6.43
C THR A 78 -14.46 -29.29 -6.83
N ARG A 79 -15.07 -28.60 -5.87
CA ARG A 79 -16.11 -27.58 -6.07
C ARG A 79 -16.05 -26.55 -4.95
N TRP A 80 -16.36 -25.30 -5.28
CA TRP A 80 -16.58 -24.24 -4.29
C TRP A 80 -17.74 -24.57 -3.33
N ASP A 81 -17.69 -24.02 -2.11
CA ASP A 81 -18.88 -23.91 -1.27
C ASP A 81 -19.98 -23.22 -2.09
N SER A 82 -21.21 -23.75 -2.05
CA SER A 82 -22.33 -23.23 -2.84
C SER A 82 -22.68 -21.76 -2.53
N ARG A 83 -22.35 -21.27 -1.34
CA ARG A 83 -22.52 -19.87 -0.93
C ARG A 83 -21.51 -18.95 -1.62
N VAL A 84 -20.33 -19.48 -1.91
CA VAL A 84 -19.16 -18.72 -2.42
C VAL A 84 -19.03 -18.84 -3.94
N ALA A 85 -19.48 -19.95 -4.53
CA ALA A 85 -19.36 -20.20 -5.97
C ALA A 85 -19.82 -19.03 -6.86
N PRO A 86 -20.96 -18.34 -6.60
CA PRO A 86 -21.35 -17.19 -7.41
C PRO A 86 -20.41 -15.98 -7.31
N LEU A 87 -19.76 -15.79 -6.15
CA LEU A 87 -18.77 -14.72 -5.96
C LEU A 87 -17.47 -15.07 -6.69
N ALA A 88 -17.05 -16.33 -6.63
CA ALA A 88 -15.87 -16.81 -7.36
C ALA A 88 -16.07 -16.67 -8.88
N ASP A 89 -17.23 -17.07 -9.40
CA ASP A 89 -17.56 -16.87 -10.82
C ASP A 89 -17.51 -15.37 -11.20
N TRP A 90 -18.06 -14.51 -10.35
CA TRP A 90 -18.02 -13.06 -10.58
C TRP A 90 -16.60 -12.49 -10.55
N VAL A 91 -15.75 -12.88 -9.59
CA VAL A 91 -14.34 -12.45 -9.51
C VAL A 91 -13.58 -12.89 -10.77
N ALA A 92 -13.76 -14.13 -11.20
CA ALA A 92 -13.14 -14.65 -12.42
C ALA A 92 -13.53 -13.84 -13.66
N ASP A 93 -14.82 -13.50 -13.80
CA ASP A 93 -15.32 -12.65 -14.88
C ASP A 93 -14.82 -11.21 -14.78
N ALA A 94 -14.79 -10.65 -13.56
CA ALA A 94 -14.34 -9.27 -13.31
C ALA A 94 -12.86 -9.09 -13.67
N ARG A 95 -12.03 -10.10 -13.40
CA ARG A 95 -10.60 -10.13 -13.71
C ARG A 95 -10.28 -10.67 -15.10
N GLY A 96 -11.21 -11.37 -15.75
CA GLY A 96 -10.93 -12.06 -17.01
C GLY A 96 -9.96 -13.24 -16.86
N LEU A 97 -9.81 -13.78 -15.64
CA LEU A 97 -8.91 -14.87 -15.29
C LEU A 97 -9.71 -15.99 -14.62
N ALA A 98 -9.47 -17.25 -15.00
CA ALA A 98 -10.14 -18.37 -14.34
C ALA A 98 -9.41 -18.79 -13.05
N PHE A 99 -10.12 -19.34 -12.08
CA PHE A 99 -9.47 -20.12 -11.02
C PHE A 99 -8.91 -21.43 -11.57
N LEU A 100 -7.74 -21.85 -11.10
CA LEU A 100 -7.16 -23.17 -11.35
C LEU A 100 -7.86 -24.26 -10.54
N HIS A 101 -8.23 -23.95 -9.29
CA HIS A 101 -9.00 -24.84 -8.42
C HIS A 101 -9.78 -24.04 -7.36
N PRO A 102 -10.86 -24.62 -6.80
CA PRO A 102 -11.46 -24.13 -5.57
C PRO A 102 -10.52 -24.21 -4.37
N VAL A 103 -10.76 -23.39 -3.35
CA VAL A 103 -10.14 -23.50 -2.02
C VAL A 103 -11.20 -23.76 -0.95
N GLU A 104 -10.78 -24.24 0.22
CA GLU A 104 -11.69 -24.41 1.35
C GLU A 104 -12.06 -23.04 1.94
N VAL A 105 -13.33 -22.91 2.36
CA VAL A 105 -13.87 -21.69 2.97
C VAL A 105 -14.52 -22.03 4.30
N ASP A 106 -13.90 -21.59 5.38
CA ASP A 106 -14.32 -21.87 6.75
C ASP A 106 -15.16 -20.71 7.30
N PHE A 107 -16.41 -20.98 7.65
CA PHE A 107 -17.28 -20.01 8.30
C PHE A 107 -17.27 -20.29 9.80
N LEU A 108 -16.62 -19.42 10.54
CA LEU A 108 -16.32 -19.61 11.96
C LEU A 108 -17.24 -18.75 12.83
N SER A 109 -17.50 -19.16 14.07
CA SER A 109 -18.00 -18.20 15.07
C SER A 109 -16.96 -17.09 15.29
N GLU A 110 -17.39 -15.97 15.88
CA GLU A 110 -16.48 -14.86 16.19
C GLU A 110 -15.32 -15.28 17.10
N GLU A 111 -15.59 -16.10 18.11
CA GLU A 111 -14.54 -16.64 19.00
C GLU A 111 -13.55 -17.55 18.25
N GLU A 112 -14.04 -18.44 17.38
CA GLU A 112 -13.19 -19.31 16.57
C GLU A 112 -12.41 -18.53 15.50
N TYR A 113 -13.00 -17.48 14.95
CA TYR A 113 -12.35 -16.58 13.99
C TYR A 113 -11.18 -15.86 14.64
N GLN A 114 -11.43 -15.23 15.80
CA GLN A 114 -10.43 -14.54 16.60
C GLN A 114 -9.26 -15.47 16.94
N ALA A 115 -9.56 -16.66 17.47
CA ALA A 115 -8.54 -17.64 17.80
C ALA A 115 -7.72 -18.09 16.58
N ARG A 116 -8.34 -18.25 15.41
CA ARG A 116 -7.60 -18.62 14.20
C ARG A 116 -6.78 -17.45 13.64
N ALA A 117 -7.34 -16.24 13.65
CA ALA A 117 -6.69 -15.05 13.11
C ALA A 117 -5.40 -14.75 13.88
N THR A 118 -5.42 -14.79 15.21
CA THR A 118 -4.24 -14.56 16.07
C THR A 118 -3.33 -15.78 16.21
N GLY A 119 -3.63 -16.90 15.54
CA GLY A 119 -2.88 -18.15 15.70
C GLY A 119 -3.01 -18.79 17.09
N GLN A 120 -3.96 -18.34 17.91
CA GLN A 120 -4.22 -18.88 19.24
C GLN A 120 -4.63 -20.35 19.17
N GLY A 121 -3.71 -21.24 19.57
CA GLY A 121 -3.92 -22.69 19.60
C GLY A 121 -3.29 -23.47 18.45
N ASP A 122 -2.51 -22.83 17.58
CA ASP A 122 -1.64 -23.56 16.66
C ASP A 122 -0.48 -24.22 17.44
N GLU A 123 -0.37 -25.55 17.33
CA GLU A 123 0.76 -26.34 17.83
C GLU A 123 2.03 -26.01 17.01
N GLY A 124 2.56 -24.81 17.19
CA GLY A 124 3.62 -24.22 16.36
C GLY A 124 3.80 -22.71 16.53
N GLY A 125 2.90 -22.03 17.26
CA GLY A 125 3.17 -20.69 17.78
C GLY A 125 4.49 -20.71 18.53
N ALA A 126 5.45 -19.91 18.09
CA ALA A 126 6.77 -19.87 18.68
C ALA A 126 6.64 -19.21 20.07
N GLU A 127 6.45 -20.04 21.09
CA GLU A 127 6.49 -19.64 22.49
C GLU A 127 7.90 -19.93 23.04
N GLY A 128 8.51 -18.96 23.71
CA GLY A 128 9.80 -19.14 24.38
C GLY A 128 10.68 -17.90 24.35
N ASP A 129 11.78 -17.96 25.10
CA ASP A 129 12.73 -16.86 25.31
C ASP A 129 13.21 -16.21 23.99
N GLU A 130 13.37 -16.99 22.92
CA GLU A 130 13.80 -16.50 21.59
C GLU A 130 12.77 -15.57 20.94
N VAL A 131 11.47 -15.84 21.07
CA VAL A 131 10.44 -14.95 20.51
C VAL A 131 10.29 -13.68 21.31
N GLU A 132 10.38 -13.79 22.64
CA GLU A 132 10.39 -12.63 23.53
C GLU A 132 11.59 -11.71 23.22
N GLU A 133 12.78 -12.29 23.00
CA GLU A 133 13.99 -11.55 22.62
C GLU A 133 13.83 -10.88 21.24
N ASN A 134 13.30 -11.58 20.24
CA ASN A 134 13.08 -11.00 18.90
C ASN A 134 12.05 -9.86 18.91
N LEU A 135 10.99 -9.96 19.71
CA LEU A 135 10.02 -8.88 19.87
C LEU A 135 10.63 -7.68 20.60
N ALA A 136 11.44 -7.93 21.65
CA ALA A 136 12.15 -6.86 22.35
C ALA A 136 13.14 -6.14 21.41
N ASP A 137 13.84 -6.89 20.57
CA ASP A 137 14.76 -6.35 19.56
C ASP A 137 14.03 -5.54 18.48
N SER A 138 12.91 -6.06 17.98
CA SER A 138 12.06 -5.36 17.01
C SER A 138 11.55 -4.04 17.60
N LEU A 139 11.13 -4.05 18.87
CA LEU A 139 10.72 -2.83 19.57
C LEU A 139 11.87 -1.83 19.69
N ALA A 140 13.06 -2.32 20.02
CA ALA A 140 14.25 -1.48 20.13
C ALA A 140 14.65 -0.87 18.77
N VAL A 141 14.56 -1.62 17.68
CA VAL A 141 14.74 -1.12 16.30
C VAL A 141 13.73 -0.02 15.96
N LEU A 142 12.44 -0.25 16.25
CA LEU A 142 11.40 0.75 16.02
C LEU A 142 11.62 2.04 16.84
N ARG A 143 12.09 1.91 18.09
CA ARG A 143 12.46 3.07 18.93
C ARG A 143 13.71 3.77 18.40
N ALA A 144 14.72 3.03 17.96
CA ALA A 144 15.93 3.57 17.34
C ALA A 144 15.61 4.36 16.05
N LEU A 145 14.56 4.00 15.32
CA LEU A 145 14.08 4.71 14.14
C LEU A 145 13.06 5.82 14.47
N GLY A 146 12.78 6.06 15.75
CA GLY A 146 11.80 7.06 16.20
C GLY A 146 10.36 6.77 15.77
N LEU A 147 10.05 5.53 15.38
CA LEU A 147 8.73 5.12 14.91
C LEU A 147 7.79 4.85 16.09
N VAL A 148 8.31 4.32 17.19
CA VAL A 148 7.54 4.07 18.42
C VAL A 148 8.26 4.62 19.65
N SER A 149 7.53 4.75 20.75
CA SER A 149 8.06 5.18 22.06
C SER A 149 7.40 4.34 23.15
N GLY A 150 8.00 4.30 24.34
CA GLY A 150 7.45 3.52 25.46
C GLY A 150 7.73 2.02 25.38
N ASP A 151 6.99 1.30 26.22
CA ASP A 151 7.05 -0.15 26.39
C ASP A 151 5.83 -0.79 25.72
N VAL A 152 5.86 -0.83 24.38
CA VAL A 152 4.77 -1.36 23.56
C VAL A 152 4.77 -2.87 23.62
N ASP A 153 3.63 -3.48 23.91
CA ASP A 153 3.43 -4.92 23.70
C ASP A 153 3.23 -5.18 22.20
N LEU A 154 4.32 -5.50 21.49
CA LEU A 154 4.28 -5.74 20.05
C LEU A 154 3.47 -6.99 19.68
N ALA A 155 3.36 -7.98 20.57
CA ALA A 155 2.55 -9.16 20.33
C ALA A 155 1.06 -8.77 20.37
N ALA A 156 0.63 -8.08 21.42
CA ALA A 156 -0.74 -7.58 21.52
C ALA A 156 -1.08 -6.60 20.38
N ALA A 157 -0.20 -5.64 20.08
CA ALA A 157 -0.42 -4.71 18.97
C ALA A 157 -0.51 -5.43 17.62
N SER A 158 0.24 -6.52 17.43
CA SER A 158 0.12 -7.36 16.24
C SER A 158 -1.23 -8.08 16.23
N ASP A 159 -1.64 -8.71 17.33
CA ASP A 159 -2.94 -9.39 17.44
C ASP A 159 -4.12 -8.45 17.18
N ASP A 160 -4.06 -7.22 17.69
CA ASP A 160 -5.09 -6.20 17.46
C ASP A 160 -5.14 -5.78 15.98
N LEU A 161 -3.98 -5.56 15.35
CA LEU A 161 -3.89 -5.31 13.90
C LEU A 161 -4.43 -6.50 13.07
N VAL A 162 -4.24 -7.75 13.52
CA VAL A 162 -4.73 -8.94 12.80
C VAL A 162 -6.25 -9.02 12.88
N SER A 163 -6.77 -8.81 14.08
CA SER A 163 -8.07 -9.31 14.47
C SER A 163 -9.15 -8.22 14.55
N GLY A 164 -8.74 -6.96 14.67
CA GLY A 164 -9.57 -5.79 14.95
C GLY A 164 -10.49 -5.31 13.83
N GLY A 165 -10.70 -6.06 12.74
CA GLY A 165 -11.61 -5.56 11.68
C GLY A 165 -12.05 -6.51 10.58
N THR A 166 -11.34 -7.60 10.32
CA THR A 166 -11.61 -8.43 9.13
C THR A 166 -12.89 -9.27 9.26
N LEU A 167 -13.72 -9.29 8.21
CA LEU A 167 -14.85 -10.23 8.07
C LEU A 167 -14.45 -11.54 7.42
N ALA A 168 -13.32 -11.55 6.72
CA ALA A 168 -12.71 -12.72 6.14
C ALA A 168 -11.22 -12.44 5.88
N TYR A 169 -10.42 -13.49 5.71
CA TYR A 169 -9.06 -13.39 5.19
C TYR A 169 -8.71 -14.66 4.41
N TYR A 170 -7.85 -14.51 3.40
CA TYR A 170 -7.18 -15.59 2.70
C TYR A 170 -5.77 -15.80 3.24
N ASP A 171 -5.44 -17.05 3.56
CA ASP A 171 -4.09 -17.45 3.95
C ASP A 171 -3.40 -18.15 2.78
N HIS A 172 -2.36 -17.52 2.22
CA HIS A 172 -1.59 -18.06 1.10
C HIS A 172 -0.65 -19.20 1.52
N GLY A 173 -0.43 -19.45 2.80
CA GLY A 173 0.29 -20.62 3.30
C GLY A 173 -0.61 -21.86 3.35
N THR A 174 -1.77 -21.76 4.00
CA THR A 174 -2.74 -22.87 4.13
C THR A 174 -3.66 -23.02 2.92
N LYS A 175 -3.72 -22.01 2.05
CA LYS A 175 -4.60 -21.92 0.87
C LYS A 175 -6.09 -22.03 1.26
N ARG A 176 -6.51 -21.30 2.29
CA ARG A 176 -7.87 -21.30 2.82
C ARG A 176 -8.40 -19.89 2.97
N VAL A 177 -9.72 -19.73 2.84
CA VAL A 177 -10.43 -18.52 3.22
C VAL A 177 -11.13 -18.77 4.55
N THR A 178 -10.89 -17.92 5.53
CA THR A 178 -11.60 -17.94 6.82
C THR A 178 -12.57 -16.78 6.87
N VAL A 179 -13.81 -17.00 7.32
CA VAL A 179 -14.90 -16.01 7.35
C VAL A 179 -15.43 -15.88 8.79
N ARG A 180 -15.57 -14.64 9.25
CA ARG A 180 -16.15 -14.27 10.54
C ARG A 180 -17.67 -14.34 10.46
N GLY A 181 -18.26 -15.27 11.19
CA GLY A 181 -19.69 -15.54 11.19
C GLY A 181 -20.16 -16.46 10.05
N THR A 182 -21.45 -16.77 10.05
CA THR A 182 -22.06 -17.72 9.09
C THR A 182 -23.00 -17.07 8.08
N GLU A 183 -23.33 -15.79 8.26
CA GLU A 183 -24.27 -15.06 7.40
C GLU A 183 -23.53 -14.29 6.31
N LEU A 184 -24.02 -14.37 5.07
CA LEU A 184 -23.50 -13.58 3.95
C LEU A 184 -24.18 -12.20 3.89
N THR A 185 -23.81 -11.31 4.81
CA THR A 185 -24.22 -9.91 4.75
C THR A 185 -23.64 -9.23 3.49
N PRO A 186 -24.10 -8.02 3.11
CA PRO A 186 -23.42 -7.23 2.08
C PRO A 186 -21.92 -7.06 2.36
N GLY A 187 -21.51 -6.69 3.59
CA GLY A 187 -20.11 -6.60 4.00
C GLY A 187 -19.35 -7.90 3.80
N VAL A 188 -19.86 -9.02 4.34
CA VAL A 188 -19.20 -10.33 4.19
C VAL A 188 -19.03 -10.73 2.72
N ARG A 189 -20.00 -10.42 1.85
CA ARG A 189 -19.86 -10.70 0.40
C ARG A 189 -18.81 -9.82 -0.27
N VAL A 190 -18.71 -8.55 0.11
CA VAL A 190 -17.68 -7.64 -0.41
C VAL A 190 -16.29 -8.12 0.04
N THR A 191 -16.11 -8.44 1.32
CA THR A 191 -14.85 -8.99 1.83
C THR A 191 -14.52 -10.33 1.18
N LEU A 192 -15.49 -11.23 0.99
CA LEU A 192 -15.23 -12.47 0.24
C LEU A 192 -14.80 -12.24 -1.21
N VAL A 193 -15.29 -11.19 -1.87
CA VAL A 193 -14.83 -10.83 -3.22
C VAL A 193 -13.36 -10.36 -3.19
N HIS A 194 -12.96 -9.62 -2.17
CA HIS A 194 -11.56 -9.27 -1.89
C HIS A 194 -10.71 -10.54 -1.72
N GLU A 195 -11.08 -11.42 -0.79
CA GLU A 195 -10.33 -12.65 -0.50
C GLU A 195 -10.25 -13.60 -1.69
N LEU A 196 -11.34 -13.75 -2.44
CA LEU A 196 -11.33 -14.58 -3.65
C LEU A 196 -10.44 -13.96 -4.74
N THR A 197 -10.26 -12.64 -4.74
CA THR A 197 -9.28 -12.00 -5.62
C THR A 197 -7.86 -12.36 -5.21
N HIS A 198 -7.54 -12.43 -3.91
CA HIS A 198 -6.26 -12.98 -3.44
C HIS A 198 -6.08 -14.45 -3.82
N VAL A 199 -7.10 -15.28 -3.67
CA VAL A 199 -7.04 -16.68 -4.14
C VAL A 199 -6.70 -16.75 -5.63
N LEU A 200 -7.31 -15.89 -6.44
CA LEU A 200 -7.05 -15.83 -7.88
C LEU A 200 -5.64 -15.33 -8.18
N GLN A 201 -5.19 -14.27 -7.50
CA GLN A 201 -3.85 -13.71 -7.63
C GLN A 201 -2.79 -14.75 -7.25
N ASP A 202 -2.98 -15.48 -6.15
CA ASP A 202 -2.07 -16.53 -5.70
C ASP A 202 -1.96 -17.68 -6.70
N GLN A 203 -3.09 -18.14 -7.25
CA GLN A 203 -3.09 -19.19 -8.27
C GLN A 203 -2.45 -18.76 -9.60
N ARG A 204 -2.42 -17.45 -9.90
CA ARG A 204 -1.96 -16.92 -11.19
C ARG A 204 -0.56 -16.33 -11.15
N PHE A 205 -0.18 -15.76 -10.02
CA PHE A 205 1.04 -14.97 -9.83
C PHE A 205 1.85 -15.43 -8.62
N ASP A 206 1.42 -16.47 -7.90
CA ASP A 206 2.14 -17.05 -6.75
C ASP A 206 2.42 -16.02 -5.64
N LEU A 207 1.45 -15.83 -4.75
CA LEU A 207 1.61 -14.92 -3.61
C LEU A 207 2.47 -15.53 -2.50
N THR A 208 2.88 -16.80 -2.59
CA THR A 208 3.79 -17.41 -1.60
C THR A 208 5.17 -16.77 -1.57
N ARG A 209 5.54 -16.05 -2.63
CA ARG A 209 6.72 -15.17 -2.70
C ARG A 209 6.75 -14.12 -1.59
N LEU A 210 5.60 -13.67 -1.09
CA LEU A 210 5.53 -12.75 0.06
C LEU A 210 6.09 -13.36 1.36
N SER A 211 6.22 -14.68 1.41
CA SER A 211 6.81 -15.40 2.55
C SER A 211 8.21 -15.95 2.23
N ASP A 212 8.82 -15.50 1.14
CA ASP A 212 10.22 -15.76 0.83
C ASP A 212 11.05 -14.55 1.31
N PRO A 213 11.93 -14.71 2.31
CA PRO A 213 12.73 -13.60 2.83
C PRO A 213 13.69 -13.03 1.78
N ASP A 214 14.04 -13.80 0.74
CA ASP A 214 14.94 -13.38 -0.32
C ASP A 214 14.17 -12.76 -1.51
N PHE A 215 12.83 -12.64 -1.43
CA PHE A 215 12.04 -12.07 -2.51
C PHE A 215 12.09 -10.54 -2.50
N GLU A 216 12.80 -9.99 -3.47
CA GLU A 216 12.84 -8.56 -3.75
C GLU A 216 11.44 -8.00 -4.04
N ASN A 217 11.19 -6.76 -3.62
CA ASN A 217 9.93 -6.03 -3.86
C ASN A 217 8.68 -6.70 -3.25
N ALA A 218 8.82 -7.44 -2.15
CA ALA A 218 7.70 -8.01 -1.41
C ALA A 218 6.67 -6.95 -1.00
N ALA A 219 7.12 -5.78 -0.54
CA ALA A 219 6.26 -4.65 -0.19
C ALA A 219 5.40 -4.18 -1.38
N THR A 220 6.02 -4.04 -2.57
CA THR A 220 5.32 -3.66 -3.79
C THR A 220 4.35 -4.73 -4.27
N LEU A 221 4.74 -6.01 -4.23
CA LEU A 221 3.82 -7.12 -4.56
C LEU A 221 2.59 -7.08 -3.67
N ARG A 222 2.78 -6.88 -2.36
CA ARG A 222 1.68 -6.79 -1.40
C ARG A 222 0.76 -5.64 -1.74
N ALA A 223 1.30 -4.42 -1.91
CA ALA A 223 0.50 -3.25 -2.26
C ALA A 223 -0.29 -3.44 -3.57
N LEU A 224 0.34 -4.00 -4.61
CA LEU A 224 -0.34 -4.29 -5.87
C LEU A 224 -1.46 -5.32 -5.70
N ALA A 225 -1.24 -6.36 -4.90
CA ALA A 225 -2.25 -7.39 -4.61
C ALA A 225 -3.45 -6.81 -3.85
N GLU A 226 -3.21 -6.00 -2.81
CA GLU A 226 -4.26 -5.32 -2.05
C GLU A 226 -5.03 -4.31 -2.91
N GLY A 227 -4.33 -3.43 -3.62
CA GLY A 227 -4.96 -2.40 -4.45
C GLY A 227 -5.84 -2.98 -5.57
N ASP A 228 -5.45 -4.12 -6.13
CA ASP A 228 -6.22 -4.83 -7.14
C ASP A 228 -7.41 -5.61 -6.56
N ALA A 229 -7.27 -6.17 -5.35
CA ALA A 229 -8.38 -6.78 -4.61
C ALA A 229 -9.43 -5.73 -4.21
N GLU A 230 -9.00 -4.57 -3.71
CA GLU A 230 -9.87 -3.42 -3.41
C GLU A 230 -10.62 -2.96 -4.66
N ARG A 231 -9.91 -2.75 -5.77
CA ARG A 231 -10.51 -2.36 -7.06
C ARG A 231 -11.62 -3.34 -7.50
N VAL A 232 -11.40 -4.65 -7.32
CA VAL A 232 -12.39 -5.68 -7.66
C VAL A 232 -13.58 -5.66 -6.68
N ALA A 233 -13.33 -5.53 -5.38
CA ALA A 233 -14.38 -5.39 -4.37
C ALA A 233 -15.25 -4.14 -4.59
N ASP A 234 -14.62 -3.00 -4.90
CA ASP A 234 -15.31 -1.74 -5.18
C ASP A 234 -16.19 -1.82 -6.43
N ARG A 235 -15.71 -2.53 -7.46
CA ARG A 235 -16.50 -2.83 -8.65
C ARG A 235 -17.72 -3.71 -8.30
N TYR A 236 -17.59 -4.67 -7.39
CA TYR A 236 -18.72 -5.47 -6.92
C TYR A 236 -19.78 -4.62 -6.20
N VAL A 237 -19.35 -3.72 -5.31
CA VAL A 237 -20.23 -2.76 -4.65
C VAL A 237 -20.99 -1.89 -5.65
N ALA A 238 -20.29 -1.43 -6.70
CA ALA A 238 -20.86 -0.57 -7.73
C ALA A 238 -21.83 -1.29 -8.68
N GLU A 239 -21.47 -2.49 -9.14
CA GLU A 239 -22.18 -3.20 -10.21
C GLU A 239 -23.23 -4.20 -9.71
N VAL A 240 -23.02 -4.81 -8.54
CA VAL A 240 -23.82 -5.94 -8.06
C VAL A 240 -24.77 -5.57 -6.93
N LEU A 241 -24.29 -4.83 -5.92
CA LEU A 241 -25.13 -4.49 -4.77
C LEU A 241 -26.31 -3.61 -5.20
N THR A 242 -27.49 -3.88 -4.65
CA THR A 242 -28.66 -3.00 -4.77
C THR A 242 -28.45 -1.72 -3.95
N ALA A 243 -29.30 -0.71 -4.16
CA ALA A 243 -29.24 0.52 -3.37
C ALA A 243 -29.50 0.28 -1.87
N ASP A 244 -30.24 -0.77 -1.52
CA ASP A 244 -30.53 -1.14 -0.14
C ASP A 244 -29.34 -1.90 0.47
N GLU A 245 -28.75 -2.83 -0.28
CA GLU A 245 -27.53 -3.52 0.15
C GLU A 245 -26.35 -2.57 0.28
N ARG A 246 -26.20 -1.57 -0.59
CA ARG A 246 -25.17 -0.53 -0.42
C ARG A 246 -25.35 0.27 0.85
N ARG A 247 -26.58 0.68 1.19
CA ARG A 247 -26.80 1.39 2.47
C ARG A 247 -26.45 0.51 3.67
N ARG A 248 -26.82 -0.77 3.62
CA ARG A 248 -26.44 -1.72 4.67
C ARG A 248 -24.93 -1.95 4.72
N TYR A 249 -24.26 -2.05 3.56
CA TYR A 249 -22.81 -2.11 3.49
C TYR A 249 -22.17 -0.88 4.11
N ASP A 250 -22.65 0.32 3.77
CA ASP A 250 -22.16 1.59 4.34
C ASP A 250 -22.39 1.64 5.88
N GLU A 251 -23.53 1.13 6.37
CA GLU A 251 -23.84 0.99 7.80
C GLU A 251 -22.89 -0.01 8.49
N GLU A 252 -22.73 -1.22 7.94
CA GLU A 252 -21.82 -2.27 8.44
C GLU A 252 -20.36 -1.75 8.47
N THR A 253 -19.93 -1.06 7.43
CA THR A 253 -18.58 -0.48 7.35
C THR A 253 -18.37 0.60 8.40
N ALA A 254 -19.37 1.46 8.64
CA ALA A 254 -19.28 2.50 9.67
C ALA A 254 -19.25 1.90 11.08
N GLU A 255 -19.99 0.81 11.31
CA GLU A 255 -19.96 0.07 12.58
C GLU A 255 -18.58 -0.58 12.80
N GLN A 256 -18.00 -1.17 11.76
CA GLN A 256 -16.65 -1.75 11.81
C GLN A 256 -15.57 -0.70 12.06
N ALA A 257 -15.63 0.43 11.37
CA ALA A 257 -14.67 1.52 11.60
C ALA A 257 -14.72 2.02 13.04
N GLY A 258 -15.91 2.11 13.64
CA GLY A 258 -16.06 2.46 15.05
C GLY A 258 -15.51 1.40 16.01
N GLN A 259 -15.63 0.10 15.68
CA GLN A 259 -15.03 -0.99 16.46
C GLN A 259 -13.51 -0.98 16.33
N ALA A 260 -12.98 -0.84 15.12
CA ALA A 260 -11.55 -0.76 14.86
C ALA A 260 -10.90 0.45 15.55
N GLU A 261 -11.60 1.60 15.67
CA GLU A 261 -11.11 2.74 16.45
C GLU A 261 -10.88 2.39 17.92
N ASP A 262 -11.78 1.60 18.52
CA ASP A 262 -11.65 1.12 19.89
C ASP A 262 -10.57 0.01 20.00
N ASP A 263 -10.57 -0.97 19.10
CA ASP A 263 -9.66 -2.12 19.11
C ASP A 263 -8.21 -1.75 18.80
N LEU A 264 -7.97 -0.73 17.96
CA LEU A 264 -6.64 -0.29 17.55
C LEU A 264 -6.11 0.88 18.40
N ALA A 265 -6.82 1.28 19.46
CA ALA A 265 -6.47 2.45 20.27
C ALA A 265 -5.11 2.32 20.98
N GLU A 266 -4.67 1.10 21.28
CA GLU A 266 -3.39 0.80 21.92
C GLU A 266 -2.26 0.52 20.90
N VAL A 267 -2.59 0.36 19.62
CA VAL A 267 -1.61 0.15 18.55
C VAL A 267 -0.85 1.45 18.27
N PRO A 268 0.50 1.43 18.30
CA PRO A 268 1.28 2.60 17.93
C PRO A 268 0.93 3.11 16.52
N PRO A 269 0.68 4.41 16.34
CA PRO A 269 0.28 4.98 15.04
C PRO A 269 1.23 4.65 13.87
N ALA A 270 2.53 4.47 14.14
CA ALA A 270 3.49 4.09 13.12
C ALA A 270 3.28 2.65 12.62
N LEU A 271 2.96 1.72 13.51
CA LEU A 271 2.65 0.34 13.12
C LEU A 271 1.37 0.31 12.28
N LEU A 272 0.36 1.09 12.67
CA LEU A 272 -0.85 1.25 11.86
C LEU A 272 -0.55 1.88 10.49
N ALA A 273 0.32 2.89 10.42
CA ALA A 273 0.72 3.51 9.15
C ALA A 273 1.42 2.51 8.21
N LEU A 274 2.39 1.76 8.72
CA LEU A 274 3.09 0.73 7.95
C LEU A 274 2.14 -0.38 7.51
N PHE A 275 1.20 -0.76 8.37
CA PHE A 275 0.18 -1.76 8.10
C PHE A 275 -0.79 -1.33 6.98
N THR A 276 -1.23 -0.07 7.01
CA THR A 276 -2.20 0.52 6.07
C THR A 276 -1.57 0.92 4.73
N ALA A 277 -0.25 1.10 4.66
CA ALA A 277 0.44 1.57 3.44
C ALA A 277 0.14 0.75 2.17
N PRO A 278 0.13 -0.60 2.19
CA PRO A 278 -0.17 -1.40 1.00
C PRO A 278 -1.56 -1.15 0.43
N TYR A 279 -2.56 -0.90 1.27
CA TYR A 279 -3.94 -0.60 0.85
C TYR A 279 -4.01 0.77 0.15
N VAL A 280 -3.52 1.80 0.85
CA VAL A 280 -3.63 3.19 0.38
C VAL A 280 -2.79 3.42 -0.87
N LEU A 281 -1.53 2.99 -0.86
CA LEU A 281 -0.63 3.21 -1.98
C LEU A 281 -0.98 2.27 -3.13
N GLY A 282 -1.25 1.00 -2.83
CA GLY A 282 -1.65 -0.02 -3.80
C GLY A 282 -2.84 0.39 -4.66
N GLU A 283 -3.92 0.87 -4.03
CA GLU A 283 -5.11 1.33 -4.75
C GLU A 283 -4.76 2.44 -5.77
N THR A 284 -3.99 3.45 -5.33
CA THR A 284 -3.65 4.57 -6.22
C THR A 284 -2.71 4.18 -7.36
N VAL A 285 -1.76 3.27 -7.11
CA VAL A 285 -0.84 2.76 -8.13
C VAL A 285 -1.55 1.87 -9.14
N VAL A 286 -2.41 0.96 -8.67
CA VAL A 286 -3.24 0.12 -9.55
C VAL A 286 -4.14 1.00 -10.42
N ALA A 287 -4.79 2.01 -9.84
CA ALA A 287 -5.60 2.96 -10.60
C ALA A 287 -4.79 3.76 -11.64
N TYR A 288 -3.57 4.19 -11.28
CA TYR A 288 -2.66 4.85 -12.22
C TYR A 288 -2.34 3.95 -13.41
N HIS A 289 -1.92 2.70 -13.16
CA HIS A 289 -1.55 1.77 -14.23
C HIS A 289 -2.75 1.32 -15.07
N GLU A 290 -3.92 1.16 -14.48
CA GLU A 290 -5.16 0.91 -15.22
C GLU A 290 -5.48 2.08 -16.17
N GLU A 291 -5.29 3.33 -15.74
CA GLU A 291 -5.53 4.50 -16.60
C GLU A 291 -4.53 4.58 -17.76
N VAL A 292 -3.23 4.36 -17.50
CA VAL A 292 -2.20 4.56 -18.54
C VAL A 292 -2.00 3.36 -19.46
N ALA A 293 -2.27 2.14 -18.98
CA ALA A 293 -1.93 0.90 -19.68
C ALA A 293 -3.07 -0.14 -19.70
N GLY A 294 -4.20 0.14 -19.05
CA GLY A 294 -5.34 -0.77 -18.97
C GLY A 294 -5.14 -1.89 -17.95
N THR A 295 -6.19 -2.68 -17.74
CA THR A 295 -6.22 -3.74 -16.71
C THR A 295 -5.18 -4.84 -16.89
N GLY A 296 -4.68 -5.05 -18.12
CA GLY A 296 -3.62 -6.05 -18.37
C GLY A 296 -2.28 -5.71 -17.72
N ALA A 297 -2.01 -4.42 -17.44
CA ALA A 297 -0.79 -4.00 -16.76
C ALA A 297 -0.73 -4.49 -15.31
N ILE A 298 -1.87 -4.70 -14.66
CA ILE A 298 -1.95 -5.18 -13.28
C ILE A 298 -1.40 -6.61 -13.18
N ASP A 299 -1.73 -7.47 -14.15
CA ASP A 299 -1.24 -8.84 -14.19
C ASP A 299 0.29 -8.88 -14.40
N GLU A 300 0.84 -7.98 -15.22
CA GLU A 300 2.29 -7.84 -15.42
C GLU A 300 2.99 -7.37 -14.13
N LEU A 301 2.39 -6.42 -13.41
CA LEU A 301 2.90 -5.89 -12.14
C LEU A 301 2.88 -6.96 -11.05
N LEU A 302 1.83 -7.77 -10.95
CA LEU A 302 1.76 -8.88 -9.98
C LEU A 302 2.78 -9.99 -10.30
N ALA A 303 3.00 -10.28 -11.58
CA ALA A 303 3.97 -11.27 -12.03
C ALA A 303 5.43 -10.80 -11.85
N THR A 304 5.70 -9.51 -12.03
CA THR A 304 7.03 -8.91 -11.89
C THR A 304 6.90 -7.54 -11.21
N PRO A 305 6.83 -7.54 -9.87
CA PRO A 305 6.67 -6.31 -9.09
C PRO A 305 7.86 -5.36 -9.31
N PRO A 306 7.60 -4.07 -9.53
CA PRO A 306 8.65 -3.06 -9.63
C PRO A 306 9.24 -2.73 -8.26
N SER A 307 10.26 -1.86 -8.25
CA SER A 307 10.80 -1.30 -7.01
C SER A 307 9.72 -0.57 -6.22
N GLU A 308 9.93 -0.47 -4.91
CA GLU A 308 9.02 0.20 -4.00
C GLU A 308 8.85 1.72 -4.30
N GLN A 309 9.77 2.31 -5.07
CA GLN A 309 9.65 3.69 -5.52
C GLN A 309 8.37 3.95 -6.34
N GLU A 310 7.89 2.95 -7.09
CA GLU A 310 6.63 3.07 -7.83
C GLU A 310 5.40 3.19 -6.90
N LEU A 311 5.50 2.81 -5.62
CA LEU A 311 4.44 3.05 -4.64
C LEU A 311 4.28 4.53 -4.28
N LEU A 312 5.37 5.30 -4.31
CA LEU A 312 5.32 6.73 -4.07
C LEU A 312 5.03 7.50 -5.35
N ASP A 313 5.66 7.15 -6.47
CA ASP A 313 5.50 7.82 -7.77
C ASP A 313 5.47 6.81 -8.93
N PRO A 314 4.30 6.28 -9.34
CA PRO A 314 4.24 5.31 -10.43
C PRO A 314 4.64 5.90 -11.80
N ALA A 315 4.82 7.22 -11.91
CA ALA A 315 5.31 7.86 -13.14
C ALA A 315 6.81 7.66 -13.37
N VAL A 316 7.56 7.14 -12.38
CA VAL A 316 8.99 6.80 -12.56
C VAL A 316 9.19 5.58 -13.45
N ARG A 317 8.15 4.75 -13.63
CA ARG A 317 8.22 3.52 -14.41
C ARG A 317 8.76 3.76 -15.83
N GLY A 318 9.82 3.04 -16.18
CA GLY A 318 10.49 3.15 -17.48
C GLY A 318 11.39 4.38 -17.62
N THR A 319 11.68 5.08 -16.53
CA THR A 319 12.71 6.12 -16.44
C THR A 319 13.92 5.61 -15.64
N PRO A 320 15.09 6.26 -15.70
CA PRO A 320 16.25 5.87 -14.88
C PRO A 320 16.00 5.91 -13.37
N ALA A 321 15.02 6.68 -12.89
CA ALA A 321 14.65 6.74 -11.47
C ALA A 321 13.89 5.49 -10.97
N ALA A 322 13.58 4.54 -11.86
CA ALA A 322 13.06 3.23 -11.47
C ALA A 322 14.19 2.21 -11.20
N ASP A 323 15.41 2.50 -11.64
CA ASP A 323 16.56 1.60 -11.46
C ASP A 323 17.07 1.73 -10.01
N VAL A 324 17.15 0.60 -9.30
CA VAL A 324 17.67 0.55 -7.93
C VAL A 324 19.16 0.28 -7.96
N VAL A 325 19.92 1.06 -7.21
CA VAL A 325 21.34 0.87 -6.97
C VAL A 325 21.51 -0.04 -5.75
N ASP A 326 22.30 -1.11 -5.91
CA ASP A 326 22.69 -1.96 -4.78
C ASP A 326 23.53 -1.15 -3.80
N VAL A 327 22.98 -0.92 -2.61
CA VAL A 327 23.68 -0.35 -1.46
C VAL A 327 24.02 -1.49 -0.51
N GLU A 328 25.20 -1.45 0.10
CA GLU A 328 25.59 -2.44 1.10
C GLU A 328 25.87 -1.72 2.42
N VAL A 329 25.28 -2.22 3.50
CA VAL A 329 25.65 -1.82 4.86
C VAL A 329 25.97 -3.05 5.71
N GLU A 330 27.07 -2.99 6.44
CA GLU A 330 27.50 -4.05 7.34
C GLU A 330 27.38 -3.59 8.80
N ALA A 331 27.04 -4.52 9.69
CA ALA A 331 27.08 -4.27 11.12
C ALA A 331 28.54 -3.94 11.54
N PRO A 332 28.75 -2.96 12.44
CA PRO A 332 30.10 -2.60 12.87
C PRO A 332 30.91 -3.77 13.45
N ASP A 333 32.23 -3.76 13.28
CA ASP A 333 33.10 -4.79 13.84
C ASP A 333 32.90 -4.95 15.36
N GLY A 334 32.64 -6.19 15.79
CA GLY A 334 32.47 -6.54 17.21
C GLY A 334 31.07 -6.29 17.77
N THR A 335 30.08 -5.97 16.93
CA THR A 335 28.65 -5.98 17.29
C THR A 335 27.99 -7.30 16.87
N GLU A 336 26.85 -7.62 17.50
CA GLU A 336 26.00 -8.73 17.09
C GLU A 336 24.94 -8.23 16.10
N LEU A 337 24.70 -8.98 15.03
CA LEU A 337 23.64 -8.67 14.06
C LEU A 337 22.29 -9.05 14.67
N VAL A 338 21.36 -8.11 14.67
CA VAL A 338 19.98 -8.28 15.17
C VAL A 338 19.03 -8.49 13.99
N ASP A 339 19.14 -7.67 12.95
CA ASP A 339 18.32 -7.75 11.74
C ASP A 339 19.07 -7.20 10.51
N GLY A 340 18.62 -7.57 9.32
CA GLY A 340 19.24 -7.24 8.04
C GLY A 340 20.47 -8.08 7.69
N PRO A 341 21.23 -7.73 6.65
CA PRO A 341 20.98 -6.63 5.72
C PRO A 341 19.66 -6.82 4.95
N ALA A 342 18.93 -5.73 4.74
CA ALA A 342 17.66 -5.69 4.03
C ALA A 342 17.38 -4.26 3.54
N SER A 343 16.59 -4.11 2.47
CA SER A 343 16.13 -2.78 2.07
C SER A 343 15.23 -2.18 3.13
N PHE A 344 15.46 -0.90 3.44
CA PHE A 344 14.61 -0.12 4.34
C PHE A 344 13.37 0.39 3.61
N GLY A 345 13.55 0.77 2.34
CA GLY A 345 12.46 1.13 1.44
C GLY A 345 12.08 2.61 1.49
N PRO A 346 11.72 3.21 0.34
CA PRO A 346 11.35 4.61 0.25
C PRO A 346 10.05 4.96 1.00
N VAL A 347 9.13 4.01 1.20
CA VAL A 347 7.89 4.25 1.95
C VAL A 347 8.18 4.44 3.44
N ALA A 348 8.99 3.55 4.04
CA ALA A 348 9.40 3.68 5.44
C ALA A 348 10.24 4.94 5.64
N LEU A 349 11.15 5.24 4.72
CA LEU A 349 11.92 6.49 4.70
C LEU A 349 11.02 7.71 4.63
N PHE A 350 10.00 7.71 3.77
CA PHE A 350 9.04 8.80 3.67
C PHE A 350 8.30 9.01 5.00
N LEU A 351 7.76 7.94 5.59
CA LEU A 351 7.03 8.02 6.86
C LEU A 351 7.93 8.54 8.00
N MET A 352 9.15 8.03 8.09
CA MET A 352 10.16 8.48 9.05
C MET A 352 10.49 9.96 8.87
N LEU A 353 10.81 10.41 7.65
CA LEU A 353 11.15 11.81 7.38
C LEU A 353 9.94 12.74 7.51
N ALA A 354 8.73 12.26 7.22
CA ALA A 354 7.50 13.04 7.34
C ALA A 354 6.99 13.16 8.79
N SER A 355 7.51 12.36 9.72
CA SER A 355 7.26 12.51 11.16
C SER A 355 7.75 13.86 11.70
N VAL A 356 8.67 14.52 10.98
CA VAL A 356 9.28 15.80 11.34
C VAL A 356 9.23 16.79 10.17
N GLY A 357 8.73 18.00 10.43
CA GLY A 357 8.68 19.07 9.43
C GLY A 357 7.62 18.86 8.34
N SER A 358 7.92 19.29 7.12
CA SER A 358 6.98 19.29 5.98
C SER A 358 6.89 17.91 5.32
N SER A 359 5.70 17.30 5.30
CA SER A 359 5.50 16.01 4.61
C SER A 359 5.67 16.12 3.10
N ALA A 360 5.39 17.27 2.49
CA ALA A 360 5.66 17.52 1.08
C ALA A 360 7.17 17.53 0.78
N ASP A 361 7.98 18.13 1.66
CA ASP A 361 9.43 18.14 1.51
C ASP A 361 10.04 16.76 1.83
N ALA A 362 9.38 15.96 2.66
CA ALA A 362 9.78 14.57 2.92
C ALA A 362 9.54 13.72 1.65
N LEU A 363 8.35 13.83 1.06
CA LEU A 363 8.03 13.15 -0.20
C LEU A 363 8.96 13.59 -1.34
N ALA A 364 9.27 14.89 -1.44
CA ALA A 364 10.17 15.40 -2.46
C ALA A 364 11.62 14.91 -2.30
N ALA A 365 12.07 14.63 -1.07
CA ALA A 365 13.38 14.03 -0.84
C ALA A 365 13.38 12.54 -1.21
N THR A 366 12.32 11.80 -0.87
CA THR A 366 12.18 10.39 -1.25
C THR A 366 11.91 10.18 -2.73
N ASP A 367 11.44 11.19 -3.47
CA ASP A 367 11.32 11.13 -4.94
C ASP A 367 12.65 10.85 -5.63
N GLY A 368 13.76 11.26 -5.00
CA GLY A 368 15.11 11.03 -5.50
C GLY A 368 15.79 9.81 -4.89
N TRP A 369 15.08 8.94 -4.17
CA TRP A 369 15.63 7.69 -3.63
C TRP A 369 16.11 6.79 -4.78
N GLY A 370 17.38 6.37 -4.71
CA GLY A 370 17.99 5.50 -5.73
C GLY A 370 18.36 4.11 -5.20
N GLY A 371 18.36 3.89 -3.89
CA GLY A 371 18.68 2.61 -3.26
C GLY A 371 19.02 2.77 -1.78
N ASP A 372 18.74 1.75 -1.00
CA ASP A 372 19.11 1.69 0.41
C ASP A 372 19.38 0.27 0.89
N ASP A 373 20.00 0.19 2.06
CA ASP A 373 20.17 -1.02 2.84
C ASP A 373 20.26 -0.63 4.32
N TYR A 374 19.78 -1.49 5.21
CA TYR A 374 19.91 -1.30 6.65
C TYR A 374 20.33 -2.57 7.38
N VAL A 375 21.03 -2.39 8.50
CA VAL A 375 21.29 -3.43 9.49
C VAL A 375 20.88 -2.93 10.87
N ALA A 376 20.26 -3.80 11.66
CA ALA A 376 20.13 -3.61 13.10
C ALA A 376 21.23 -4.43 13.79
N PHE A 377 21.85 -3.86 14.81
CA PHE A 377 22.95 -4.50 15.52
C PHE A 377 22.93 -4.15 17.01
N ARG A 378 23.44 -5.06 17.84
CA ARG A 378 23.59 -4.87 19.27
C ARG A 378 25.02 -4.47 19.63
N ARG A 379 25.16 -3.35 20.34
CA ARG A 379 26.41 -2.83 20.87
C ARG A 379 26.32 -2.74 22.39
N GLY A 380 26.82 -3.77 23.07
CA GLY A 380 26.62 -3.88 24.52
C GLY A 380 25.16 -4.24 24.81
N ASP A 381 24.47 -3.41 25.58
CA ASP A 381 23.05 -3.58 25.88
C ASP A 381 22.14 -2.77 24.93
N ASP A 382 22.71 -1.91 24.08
CA ASP A 382 21.97 -1.03 23.17
C ASP A 382 21.77 -1.69 21.80
N VAL A 383 20.54 -1.66 21.30
CA VAL A 383 20.22 -2.00 19.90
C VAL A 383 20.27 -0.72 19.06
N CYS A 384 20.96 -0.79 17.94
CA CYS A 384 21.14 0.34 17.02
C CYS A 384 20.82 -0.08 15.59
N VAL A 385 20.50 0.90 14.76
CA VAL A 385 20.28 0.76 13.31
C VAL A 385 21.34 1.56 12.57
N SER A 386 21.90 0.97 11.52
CA SER A 386 22.63 1.71 10.49
C SER A 386 21.87 1.61 9.17
N LEU A 387 21.44 2.75 8.66
CA LEU A 387 20.73 2.90 7.38
C LEU A 387 21.65 3.62 6.39
N ALA A 388 21.95 3.00 5.26
CA ALA A 388 22.67 3.61 4.16
C ALA A 388 21.71 3.90 3.00
N VAL A 389 21.76 5.12 2.44
CA VAL A 389 20.88 5.54 1.34
C VAL A 389 21.69 6.31 0.30
N VAL A 390 21.41 6.03 -0.97
CA VAL A 390 21.88 6.82 -2.11
C VAL A 390 20.68 7.38 -2.87
N GLY A 391 20.84 8.57 -3.44
CA GLY A 391 19.86 9.12 -4.36
C GLY A 391 20.13 8.76 -5.82
N ASP A 392 19.14 8.98 -6.69
CA ASP A 392 19.25 8.85 -8.16
C ASP A 392 20.46 9.62 -8.72
N ASP A 393 20.80 10.73 -8.07
CA ASP A 393 21.97 11.53 -8.34
C ASP A 393 22.53 12.18 -7.04
N ALA A 394 23.62 12.93 -7.20
CA ALA A 394 24.27 13.60 -6.07
C ALA A 394 23.37 14.64 -5.39
N ALA A 395 22.51 15.34 -6.15
CA ALA A 395 21.61 16.34 -5.57
C ALA A 395 20.48 15.67 -4.77
N SER A 396 19.96 14.54 -5.25
CA SER A 396 19.01 13.72 -4.49
C SER A 396 19.65 13.15 -3.23
N THR A 397 20.91 12.69 -3.31
CA THR A 397 21.67 12.22 -2.14
C THR A 397 21.84 13.33 -1.09
N ASP A 398 22.20 14.54 -1.52
CA ASP A 398 22.30 15.72 -0.65
C ASP A 398 20.95 16.04 0.00
N ALA A 399 19.85 16.02 -0.77
CA ALA A 399 18.51 16.29 -0.26
C ALA A 399 18.09 15.27 0.81
N ILE A 400 18.33 13.97 0.58
CA ILE A 400 18.06 12.93 1.57
C ILE A 400 18.89 13.16 2.84
N GLY A 401 20.18 13.48 2.70
CA GLY A 401 21.08 13.76 3.82
C GLY A 401 20.67 14.95 4.67
N GLU A 402 20.22 16.03 4.05
CA GLU A 402 19.67 17.20 4.76
C GLU A 402 18.44 16.84 5.59
N ARG A 403 17.55 15.99 5.06
CA ARG A 403 16.32 15.57 5.77
C ARG A 403 16.62 14.59 6.90
N LEU A 404 17.52 13.63 6.68
CA LEU A 404 18.00 12.74 7.74
C LEU A 404 18.70 13.52 8.86
N SER A 405 19.48 14.54 8.53
CA SER A 405 20.13 15.41 9.53
C SER A 405 19.08 16.19 10.33
N SER A 406 18.07 16.77 9.66
CA SER A 406 16.95 17.43 10.36
C SER A 406 16.16 16.48 11.24
N TRP A 407 15.99 15.23 10.81
CA TRP A 407 15.37 14.19 11.63
C TRP A 407 16.23 13.86 12.85
N ALA A 408 17.54 13.62 12.67
CA ALA A 408 18.45 13.32 13.77
C ALA A 408 18.51 14.45 14.83
N GLU A 409 18.42 15.72 14.41
CA GLU A 409 18.38 16.88 15.33
C GLU A 409 17.10 16.98 16.17
N THR A 410 16.01 16.36 15.71
CA THR A 410 14.68 16.44 16.34
C THR A 410 14.22 15.12 16.95
N SER A 411 14.90 14.03 16.60
CA SER A 411 14.68 12.70 17.13
C SER A 411 15.03 12.64 18.63
N PRO A 412 14.32 11.83 19.43
CA PRO A 412 14.68 11.56 20.82
C PRO A 412 15.86 10.59 20.93
N THR A 413 16.31 10.04 19.80
CA THR A 413 17.39 9.06 19.72
C THR A 413 18.75 9.74 19.63
N GLU A 414 19.79 9.04 20.08
CA GLU A 414 21.16 9.43 19.73
C GLU A 414 21.42 9.02 18.28
N ALA A 415 21.16 9.96 17.36
CA ALA A 415 21.30 9.77 15.93
C ALA A 415 22.46 10.58 15.34
N GLU A 416 23.27 9.93 14.51
CA GLU A 416 24.38 10.51 13.77
C GLU A 416 24.16 10.32 12.27
N VAL A 417 24.41 11.37 11.49
CA VAL A 417 24.32 11.33 10.02
C VAL A 417 25.68 11.65 9.42
N ASP A 418 26.24 10.67 8.71
CA ASP A 418 27.49 10.79 7.97
C ASP A 418 27.20 10.82 6.47
N GLN A 419 27.62 11.89 5.80
CA GLN A 419 27.51 11.99 4.35
C GLN A 419 28.89 11.96 3.69
N GLY A 420 29.04 11.06 2.71
CA GLY A 420 30.30 10.81 2.00
C GLY A 420 30.10 10.73 0.48
N ALA A 421 31.17 10.30 -0.21
CA ALA A 421 31.11 10.08 -1.66
C ALA A 421 30.23 8.87 -2.04
N ASP A 422 30.00 7.96 -1.08
CA ASP A 422 29.32 6.68 -1.27
C ASP A 422 27.85 6.73 -0.80
N GLY A 423 27.32 7.91 -0.45
CA GLY A 423 25.93 8.09 0.01
C GLY A 423 25.82 8.78 1.37
N VAL A 424 24.64 8.63 1.98
CA VAL A 424 24.33 9.07 3.34
C VAL A 424 24.18 7.84 4.23
N ARG A 425 24.75 7.88 5.42
CA ARG A 425 24.55 6.88 6.47
C ARG A 425 23.96 7.52 7.71
N LEU A 426 22.81 7.03 8.15
CA LEU A 426 22.25 7.29 9.47
C LEU A 426 22.68 6.15 10.41
N THR A 427 23.13 6.49 11.61
CA THR A 427 23.24 5.55 12.72
C THR A 427 22.40 6.06 13.89
N SER A 428 21.52 5.24 14.44
CA SER A 428 20.66 5.63 15.55
C SER A 428 20.48 4.46 16.52
N CYS A 429 20.49 4.73 17.83
CA CYS A 429 20.32 3.69 18.85
C CYS A 429 19.01 3.86 19.62
N ASP A 430 18.50 2.75 20.15
CA ASP A 430 17.31 2.73 21.00
C ASP A 430 17.53 3.66 22.22
N PRO A 431 16.75 4.74 22.37
CA PRO A 431 16.87 5.65 23.50
C PRO A 431 16.23 5.09 24.79
N GLY A 432 15.62 3.91 24.72
CA GLY A 432 14.90 3.25 25.80
C GLY A 432 13.45 3.70 25.92
N ALA A 433 12.67 2.96 26.72
CA ALA A 433 11.23 3.18 26.87
C ALA A 433 10.84 4.53 27.50
N ASP A 434 11.74 5.16 28.27
CA ASP A 434 11.48 6.44 28.94
C ASP A 434 11.66 7.65 28.01
N ALA A 435 12.10 7.45 26.77
CA ALA A 435 12.29 8.53 25.80
C ALA A 435 10.95 9.02 25.23
N GLU A 436 10.80 10.34 25.16
CA GLU A 436 9.63 10.99 24.54
C GLU A 436 9.65 10.77 23.02
N ALA A 437 8.50 10.77 22.34
CA ALA A 437 8.46 10.67 20.88
C ALA A 437 8.93 11.98 20.19
N GLY A 438 9.77 11.88 19.15
CA GLY A 438 10.29 13.05 18.37
C GLY A 438 9.33 13.62 17.32
N GLY A 439 8.29 12.85 17.00
CA GLY A 439 7.29 13.14 15.98
C GLY A 439 6.32 11.95 15.90
N ALA A 440 5.13 12.15 15.34
CA ALA A 440 4.15 11.08 15.19
C ALA A 440 4.09 10.65 13.72
N VAL A 441 4.48 9.42 13.44
CA VAL A 441 4.13 8.75 12.18
C VAL A 441 2.68 8.30 12.30
N THR A 442 1.81 8.79 11.42
CA THR A 442 0.40 8.40 11.37
C THR A 442 0.01 7.94 9.97
N SER A 443 -1.05 7.12 9.86
CA SER A 443 -1.58 6.65 8.57
C SER A 443 -2.00 7.80 7.66
N ASP A 444 -2.41 8.95 8.22
CA ASP A 444 -2.72 10.17 7.47
C ASP A 444 -1.57 10.65 6.57
N LEU A 445 -0.31 10.37 6.92
CA LEU A 445 0.85 10.73 6.09
C LEU A 445 0.82 10.06 4.71
N LEU A 446 0.21 8.88 4.60
CA LEU A 446 0.04 8.17 3.31
C LEU A 446 -0.86 8.95 2.34
N ALA A 447 -1.70 9.86 2.83
CA ALA A 447 -2.52 10.71 1.98
C ALA A 447 -1.68 11.63 1.09
N VAL A 448 -0.42 11.91 1.43
CA VAL A 448 0.47 12.77 0.63
C VAL A 448 0.84 12.08 -0.70
N PRO A 449 1.55 10.93 -0.73
CA PRO A 449 1.80 10.22 -1.99
C PRO A 449 0.52 9.77 -2.70
N ALA A 450 -0.51 9.32 -1.95
CA ALA A 450 -1.77 8.91 -2.53
C ALA A 450 -2.49 10.05 -3.27
N THR A 451 -2.55 11.26 -2.67
CA THR A 451 -3.15 12.44 -3.31
C THR A 451 -2.36 12.85 -4.55
N ARG A 452 -1.02 12.82 -4.50
CA ARG A 452 -0.18 13.09 -5.67
C ARG A 452 -0.57 12.18 -6.82
N THR A 453 -0.56 10.86 -6.59
CA THR A 453 -0.85 9.85 -7.61
C THR A 453 -2.29 9.97 -8.13
N ALA A 454 -3.27 10.20 -7.26
CA ALA A 454 -4.66 10.39 -7.65
C ALA A 454 -4.87 11.64 -8.53
N VAL A 455 -4.23 12.76 -8.18
CA VAL A 455 -4.28 14.00 -8.99
C VAL A 455 -3.61 13.78 -10.35
N THR A 456 -2.43 13.17 -10.37
CA THR A 456 -1.72 12.85 -11.62
C THR A 456 -2.59 11.96 -12.52
N THR A 457 -3.17 10.90 -11.98
CA THR A 457 -4.07 9.98 -12.71
C THR A 457 -5.29 10.72 -13.26
N SER A 458 -5.94 11.58 -12.47
CA SER A 458 -7.09 12.39 -12.91
C SER A 458 -6.74 13.36 -14.06
N LEU A 459 -5.55 13.95 -14.02
CA LEU A 459 -5.06 14.83 -15.09
C LEU A 459 -4.79 14.04 -16.38
N LEU A 460 -4.19 12.85 -16.28
CA LEU A 460 -3.98 11.95 -17.42
C LEU A 460 -5.31 11.53 -18.06
N ALA A 461 -6.28 11.12 -17.24
CA ALA A 461 -7.63 10.77 -17.69
C ALA A 461 -8.36 11.94 -18.39
N SER A 462 -8.00 13.18 -18.03
CA SER A 462 -8.50 14.40 -18.67
C SER A 462 -7.78 14.76 -19.98
N GLY A 463 -6.78 13.97 -20.39
CA GLY A 463 -5.98 14.18 -21.59
C GLY A 463 -4.81 15.16 -21.42
N ALA A 464 -4.38 15.46 -20.19
CA ALA A 464 -3.19 16.27 -19.98
C ALA A 464 -1.92 15.50 -20.42
N PRO A 465 -0.90 16.19 -20.97
CA PRO A 465 0.42 15.60 -21.17
C PRO A 465 1.01 15.05 -19.86
N ALA A 466 1.78 13.96 -19.94
CA ALA A 466 2.30 13.25 -18.77
C ALA A 466 3.18 14.14 -17.87
N ASP A 467 4.08 14.92 -18.46
CA ASP A 467 4.92 15.89 -17.76
C ASP A 467 4.10 16.91 -16.95
N ARG A 468 3.01 17.40 -17.55
CA ARG A 468 2.08 18.31 -16.88
C ARG A 468 1.28 17.62 -15.79
N ALA A 469 0.86 16.37 -15.99
CA ALA A 469 0.11 15.61 -15.00
C ALA A 469 0.96 15.28 -13.76
N THR A 470 2.22 14.87 -13.97
CA THR A 470 3.19 14.63 -12.88
C THR A 470 3.51 15.92 -12.15
N CYS A 471 3.79 17.02 -12.88
CA CYS A 471 3.98 18.33 -12.24
C CYS A 471 2.75 18.75 -11.43
N GLY A 472 1.54 18.56 -11.98
CA GLY A 472 0.29 18.91 -11.30
C GLY A 472 0.10 18.17 -9.98
N GLY A 473 0.35 16.85 -9.95
CA GLY A 473 0.29 16.06 -8.72
C GLY A 473 1.25 16.57 -7.65
N ARG A 474 2.52 16.79 -8.01
CA ARG A 474 3.56 17.34 -7.12
C ARG A 474 3.21 18.75 -6.62
N ALA A 475 2.70 19.60 -7.50
CA ALA A 475 2.30 20.95 -7.15
C ALA A 475 1.13 20.97 -6.15
N VAL A 476 0.16 20.07 -6.28
CA VAL A 476 -1.00 20.01 -5.39
C VAL A 476 -0.61 19.62 -3.96
N VAL A 477 0.21 18.58 -3.79
CA VAL A 477 0.62 18.14 -2.43
C VAL A 477 1.50 19.18 -1.73
N SER A 478 2.22 20.03 -2.47
CA SER A 478 2.99 21.13 -1.89
C SER A 478 2.14 22.30 -1.35
N VAL A 479 0.87 22.41 -1.76
CA VAL A 479 -0.01 23.51 -1.34
C VAL A 479 -1.12 23.07 -0.38
N LEU A 480 -1.28 21.77 -0.12
CA LEU A 480 -2.28 21.21 0.79
C LEU A 480 -1.63 20.72 2.08
N THR A 481 -2.35 20.79 3.19
CA THR A 481 -1.94 20.12 4.42
C THR A 481 -2.42 18.67 4.44
N VAL A 482 -1.79 17.82 5.27
CA VAL A 482 -2.24 16.44 5.51
C VAL A 482 -3.71 16.41 5.91
N ALA A 483 -4.10 17.25 6.88
CA ALA A 483 -5.50 17.35 7.32
C ALA A 483 -6.48 17.79 6.22
N GLU A 484 -6.03 18.56 5.22
CA GLU A 484 -6.86 18.86 4.06
C GLU A 484 -6.98 17.63 3.16
N MET A 485 -5.87 16.91 2.91
CA MET A 485 -5.85 15.72 2.04
C MET A 485 -6.67 14.55 2.60
N THR A 486 -6.78 14.44 3.93
CA THR A 486 -7.61 13.45 4.61
C THR A 486 -9.06 13.92 4.83
N ASP A 487 -9.41 15.15 4.45
CA ASP A 487 -10.76 15.68 4.60
C ASP A 487 -11.70 15.07 3.54
N PRO A 488 -12.80 14.40 3.94
CA PRO A 488 -13.80 13.92 3.01
C PRO A 488 -14.40 14.95 2.06
N ASP A 489 -14.46 16.18 2.52
CA ASP A 489 -15.05 17.31 1.84
C ASP A 489 -13.96 18.24 1.27
N LEU A 490 -12.73 17.75 1.06
CA LEU A 490 -11.62 18.49 0.43
C LEU A 490 -12.11 19.29 -0.80
N GLY A 491 -12.89 18.63 -1.67
CA GLY A 491 -13.46 19.22 -2.88
C GLY A 491 -14.53 20.29 -2.65
N ALA A 492 -15.14 20.39 -1.46
CA ALA A 492 -16.19 21.35 -1.11
C ALA A 492 -15.64 22.74 -0.73
N SER A 493 -14.39 22.82 -0.25
CA SER A 493 -13.74 24.08 0.08
C SER A 493 -13.35 24.90 -1.17
N ALA A 494 -13.94 26.09 -1.32
CA ALA A 494 -13.61 26.99 -2.43
C ALA A 494 -12.15 27.47 -2.40
N GLY A 495 -11.57 27.61 -1.20
CA GLY A 495 -10.17 28.00 -1.01
C GLY A 495 -9.19 26.91 -1.43
N VAL A 496 -9.46 25.67 -1.04
CA VAL A 496 -8.71 24.48 -1.49
C VAL A 496 -8.75 24.40 -3.01
N ARG A 497 -9.96 24.41 -3.62
CA ARG A 497 -10.10 24.35 -5.09
C ARG A 497 -9.33 25.45 -5.82
N ALA A 498 -9.27 26.65 -5.26
CA ALA A 498 -8.52 27.76 -5.85
C ALA A 498 -7.00 27.49 -5.81
N ARG A 499 -6.45 27.13 -4.63
CA ARG A 499 -5.02 26.79 -4.49
C ARG A 499 -4.60 25.63 -5.39
N THR A 500 -5.37 24.55 -5.41
CA THR A 500 -5.12 23.37 -6.26
C THR A 500 -5.11 23.74 -7.74
N ARG A 501 -6.08 24.55 -8.20
CA ARG A 501 -6.13 25.01 -9.59
C ARG A 501 -4.94 25.90 -9.94
N ASP A 502 -4.59 26.83 -9.06
CA ASP A 502 -3.48 27.75 -9.29
C ASP A 502 -2.14 27.00 -9.33
N ALA A 503 -1.96 26.00 -8.46
CA ALA A 503 -0.81 25.09 -8.46
C ALA A 503 -0.69 24.32 -9.78
N ILE A 504 -1.77 23.68 -10.24
CA ILE A 504 -1.80 22.95 -11.53
C ILE A 504 -1.58 23.91 -12.72
N ALA A 505 -2.07 25.15 -12.64
CA ALA A 505 -1.86 26.14 -13.69
C ALA A 505 -0.40 26.60 -13.79
N GLY A 506 0.38 26.48 -12.72
CA GLY A 506 1.82 26.78 -12.70
C GLY A 506 2.68 25.78 -13.49
N CYS A 507 2.12 24.61 -13.83
CA CYS A 507 2.80 23.55 -14.59
C CYS A 507 2.65 23.68 -16.12
N ALA A 508 2.24 24.86 -16.62
CA ALA A 508 1.86 25.09 -18.02
C ALA A 508 2.97 25.65 -18.92
#